data_AF-A0A497I4J6-F1
#
_entry.id   AF-A0A497I4J6-F1
#
_cell.length_a   1.000
_cell.length_b   1.000
_cell.length_c   1.000
_cell.angle_alpha   90.00
_cell.angle_beta   90.00
_cell.angle_gamma   90.00
#
_symmetry.space_group_name_H-M   'P 1'
#
loop_
_entity.id
_entity.type
_entity.pdbx_description
1 polymer ?
#
loop_
_entity_poly.entity_id
_entity_poly.type
_entity_poly.pdbx_seq_one_letter_code
_entity_poly.pdbx_strand_id
1 'polypeptide(L)'
;MTLEEKIKVAVVPTGPREDFVRRLKGALYLYKKGRVDLIMMSGAPSYLDKLATQIFKKYGVEKVLWEGSSRNTTENVWNSLDVLSPLEAEVVFVTNDYHGPRVLREIRRCIRKRDTPKVELFTVKSKGFLRKLIPEFLKMLFPKGPKRLKRYLNKLYL
;
A
#
# COMPACT_ATOMS: atom_id res chain seq x y z
N MET A 1 -6.25 18.98 -31.13
CA MET A 1 -5.35 17.92 -30.65
C MET A 1 -5.61 17.74 -29.17
N THR A 2 -6.27 16.65 -28.80
CA THR A 2 -6.64 16.29 -27.43
C THR A 2 -5.38 15.86 -26.69
N LEU A 3 -5.08 16.49 -25.54
CA LEU A 3 -4.16 15.94 -24.56
C LEU A 3 -4.66 14.54 -24.22
N GLU A 4 -3.92 13.50 -24.59
CA GLU A 4 -4.24 12.13 -24.19
C GLU A 4 -4.26 12.09 -22.65
N GLU A 5 -5.46 11.97 -22.07
CA GLU A 5 -5.62 11.91 -20.62
C GLU A 5 -5.04 10.59 -20.11
N LYS A 6 -3.90 10.68 -19.43
CA LYS A 6 -3.25 9.53 -18.79
C LYS A 6 -4.11 9.03 -17.65
N ILE A 7 -4.36 7.71 -17.65
CA ILE A 7 -5.15 7.04 -16.62
C ILE A 7 -4.41 7.11 -15.28
N LYS A 8 -5.08 7.56 -14.23
CA LYS A 8 -4.53 7.66 -12.88
C LYS A 8 -4.96 6.47 -12.03
N VAL A 9 -4.00 5.75 -11.47
CA VAL A 9 -4.21 4.47 -10.79
C VAL A 9 -3.80 4.57 -9.33
N ALA A 10 -4.71 4.25 -8.40
CA ALA A 10 -4.33 4.02 -7.01
C ALA A 10 -3.98 2.54 -6.78
N VAL A 11 -2.71 2.24 -6.50
CA VAL A 11 -2.27 0.89 -6.14
C VAL A 11 -2.40 0.69 -4.63
N VAL A 12 -3.10 -0.37 -4.23
CA VAL A 12 -3.37 -0.74 -2.84
C VAL A 12 -2.72 -2.11 -2.57
N PRO A 13 -1.50 -2.13 -2.00
CA PRO A 13 -0.88 -3.37 -1.58
C PRO A 13 -1.69 -4.03 -0.46
N THR A 14 -1.90 -5.34 -0.56
CA THR A 14 -2.47 -6.15 0.51
C THR A 14 -1.48 -6.31 1.67
N GLY A 15 -1.90 -7.01 2.72
CA GLY A 15 -1.11 -7.19 3.93
C GLY A 15 -2.00 -7.35 5.16
N PRO A 16 -1.49 -7.08 6.37
CA PRO A 16 -2.29 -7.16 7.59
C PRO A 16 -3.58 -6.33 7.48
N ARG A 17 -4.71 -6.91 7.92
CA ARG A 17 -6.06 -6.36 7.73
C ARG A 17 -6.18 -4.88 8.10
N GLU A 18 -5.61 -4.46 9.21
CA GLU A 18 -5.67 -3.06 9.66
C GLU A 18 -4.96 -2.09 8.71
N ASP A 19 -3.77 -2.47 8.24
CA ASP A 19 -2.98 -1.67 7.32
C ASP A 19 -3.68 -1.64 5.96
N PHE A 20 -4.18 -2.80 5.50
CA PHE A 20 -4.95 -2.93 4.28
C PHE A 20 -6.19 -2.02 4.26
N VAL A 21 -7.05 -2.09 5.28
CA VAL A 21 -8.27 -1.25 5.37
C VAL A 21 -7.93 0.24 5.35
N ARG A 22 -6.82 0.65 5.97
CA ARG A 22 -6.37 2.04 5.95
C ARG A 22 -5.93 2.48 4.56
N ARG A 23 -5.13 1.66 3.87
CA ARG A 23 -4.71 1.94 2.49
C ARG A 23 -5.93 2.01 1.57
N LEU A 24 -6.85 1.06 1.70
CA LEU A 24 -8.10 1.04 0.94
C LEU A 24 -8.94 2.32 1.15
N LYS A 25 -9.06 2.79 2.40
CA LYS A 25 -9.71 4.09 2.68
C LYS A 25 -8.99 5.26 2.02
N GLY A 26 -7.65 5.24 1.96
CA GLY A 26 -6.87 6.23 1.22
C GLY A 26 -7.16 6.23 -0.28
N ALA A 27 -7.18 5.06 -0.89
CA ALA A 27 -7.53 4.91 -2.32
C ALA A 27 -8.96 5.37 -2.62
N LEU A 28 -9.92 5.00 -1.77
CA LEU A 28 -11.32 5.46 -1.90
C LEU A 28 -11.44 6.99 -1.78
N TYR A 29 -10.66 7.60 -0.89
CA TYR A 29 -10.61 9.05 -0.78
C TYR A 29 -10.11 9.70 -2.08
N LEU A 30 -9.02 9.16 -2.66
CA LEU A 30 -8.48 9.66 -3.94
C LEU A 30 -9.49 9.48 -5.08
N TYR A 31 -10.13 8.31 -5.17
CA TYR A 31 -11.12 7.99 -6.19
C TYR A 31 -12.32 8.93 -6.13
N LYS A 32 -12.91 9.11 -4.95
CA LYS A 32 -14.04 10.03 -4.73
C LYS A 32 -13.73 11.50 -5.01
N LYS A 33 -12.45 11.87 -4.98
CA LYS A 33 -11.99 13.24 -5.29
C LYS A 33 -11.59 13.41 -6.75
N GLY A 34 -11.80 12.41 -7.61
CA GLY A 34 -11.38 12.44 -9.01
C GLY A 34 -9.87 12.54 -9.18
N ARG A 35 -9.09 12.13 -8.16
CA ARG A 35 -7.62 12.16 -8.23
C ARG A 35 -7.04 10.90 -8.86
N VAL A 36 -7.82 9.83 -8.89
CA VAL A 36 -7.52 8.57 -9.56
C VAL A 36 -8.78 8.05 -10.24
N ASP A 37 -8.61 7.39 -11.38
CA ASP A 37 -9.67 6.88 -12.24
C ASP A 37 -9.98 5.40 -11.97
N LEU A 38 -9.01 4.67 -11.41
CA LEU A 38 -9.16 3.26 -11.04
C LEU A 38 -8.35 2.88 -9.81
N ILE A 39 -8.79 1.81 -9.15
CA ILE A 39 -8.09 1.23 -8.00
C ILE A 39 -7.52 -0.12 -8.41
N MET A 40 -6.22 -0.30 -8.20
CA MET A 40 -5.53 -1.57 -8.38
C MET A 40 -5.25 -2.20 -7.03
N MET A 41 -5.69 -3.43 -6.84
CA MET A 41 -5.34 -4.27 -5.71
C MET A 41 -4.09 -5.07 -6.06
N SER A 42 -3.05 -5.02 -5.21
CA SER A 42 -1.79 -5.74 -5.45
C SER A 42 -1.49 -6.68 -4.29
N GLY A 43 -1.34 -7.96 -4.60
CA GLY A 43 -1.03 -9.02 -3.63
C GLY A 43 -1.78 -10.32 -3.86
N ALA A 44 -1.26 -11.40 -3.30
CA ALA A 44 -1.83 -12.74 -3.42
C ALA A 44 -3.31 -12.80 -2.95
N PRO A 45 -4.15 -13.64 -3.60
CA PRO A 45 -5.55 -13.81 -3.25
C PRO A 45 -5.75 -14.09 -1.77
N SER A 46 -6.71 -13.42 -1.15
CA SER A 46 -6.95 -13.53 0.29
C SER A 46 -8.40 -13.24 0.67
N TYR A 47 -8.75 -13.52 1.93
CA TYR A 47 -10.08 -13.14 2.45
C TYR A 47 -10.33 -11.61 2.42
N LEU A 48 -9.28 -10.80 2.27
CA LEU A 48 -9.39 -9.35 2.16
C LEU A 48 -10.02 -8.93 0.83
N ASP A 49 -9.99 -9.78 -0.19
CA ASP A 49 -10.54 -9.45 -1.52
C ASP A 49 -12.08 -9.39 -1.46
N LYS A 50 -12.68 -10.30 -0.68
CA LYS A 50 -14.12 -10.26 -0.37
C LYS A 50 -14.49 -8.99 0.38
N LEU A 51 -13.67 -8.60 1.36
CA LEU A 51 -13.87 -7.36 2.13
C LEU A 51 -13.76 -6.13 1.22
N ALA A 52 -12.74 -6.08 0.35
CA ALA A 52 -12.53 -5.00 -0.61
C ALA A 52 -13.73 -4.89 -1.56
N THR A 53 -14.20 -6.01 -2.10
CA THR A 53 -15.37 -6.08 -3.00
C THR A 53 -16.63 -5.52 -2.33
N GLN A 54 -16.90 -5.89 -1.07
CA GLN A 54 -18.04 -5.34 -0.33
C GLN A 54 -17.92 -3.82 -0.15
N ILE A 55 -16.71 -3.34 0.13
CA ILE A 55 -16.43 -1.91 0.29
C ILE A 55 -16.60 -1.19 -1.06
N PHE A 56 -16.06 -1.71 -2.16
CA PHE A 56 -16.20 -1.14 -3.50
C PHE A 56 -17.67 -1.01 -3.91
N LYS A 57 -18.48 -2.05 -3.71
CA LYS A 57 -19.93 -2.01 -3.94
C LYS A 57 -20.60 -0.92 -3.10
N LYS A 58 -20.28 -0.84 -1.81
CA LYS A 58 -20.83 0.18 -0.90
C LYS A 58 -20.49 1.61 -1.33
N TYR A 59 -19.35 1.82 -1.98
CA TYR A 59 -18.85 3.15 -2.35
C TYR A 59 -18.95 3.47 -3.84
N GLY A 60 -19.58 2.60 -4.65
CA GLY A 60 -19.76 2.82 -6.09
C GLY A 60 -18.44 2.86 -6.87
N VAL A 61 -17.45 2.07 -6.47
CA VAL A 61 -16.20 1.95 -7.24
C VAL A 61 -16.42 0.94 -8.37
N GLU A 62 -16.36 1.41 -9.61
CA GLU A 62 -16.65 0.59 -10.79
C GLU A 62 -15.38 0.01 -11.43
N LYS A 63 -14.27 0.76 -11.40
CA LYS A 63 -13.03 0.41 -12.10
C LYS A 63 -12.00 -0.15 -11.10
N VAL A 64 -11.89 -1.48 -11.05
CA VAL A 64 -10.95 -2.18 -10.17
C VAL A 64 -10.09 -3.17 -10.97
N LEU A 65 -8.78 -3.14 -10.76
CA LEU A 65 -7.81 -4.09 -11.30
C LEU A 65 -7.24 -4.96 -10.17
N TRP A 66 -6.90 -6.21 -10.46
CA TRP A 66 -6.31 -7.14 -9.50
C TRP A 66 -4.99 -7.71 -10.02
N GLU A 67 -3.90 -7.49 -9.28
CA GLU A 67 -2.63 -8.17 -9.45
C GLU A 67 -2.45 -9.17 -8.30
N GLY A 68 -2.57 -10.45 -8.64
CA GLY A 68 -2.72 -11.55 -7.68
C GLY A 68 -1.43 -12.33 -7.36
N SER A 69 -0.25 -11.83 -7.72
CA SER A 69 1.00 -12.60 -7.62
C SER A 69 1.93 -12.13 -6.50
N SER A 70 1.81 -10.87 -6.07
CA SER A 70 2.72 -10.27 -5.09
C SER A 70 2.60 -10.83 -3.67
N ARG A 71 3.74 -11.11 -3.04
CA ARG A 71 3.86 -11.65 -1.67
C ARG A 71 4.61 -10.73 -0.72
N ASN A 72 5.35 -9.76 -1.25
CA ASN A 72 6.14 -8.82 -0.45
C ASN A 72 6.15 -7.42 -1.08
N THR A 73 6.70 -6.43 -0.38
CA THR A 73 6.70 -5.02 -0.83
C THR A 73 7.38 -4.81 -2.19
N THR A 74 8.48 -5.53 -2.46
CA THR A 74 9.22 -5.40 -3.72
C THR A 74 8.37 -5.92 -4.86
N GLU A 75 7.79 -7.12 -4.73
CA GLU A 75 6.89 -7.70 -5.72
C GLU A 75 5.66 -6.81 -5.96
N ASN A 76 5.03 -6.27 -4.91
CA ASN A 76 3.88 -5.37 -5.07
C ASN A 76 4.22 -4.16 -5.95
N VAL A 77 5.40 -3.56 -5.77
CA VAL A 77 5.83 -2.44 -6.61
C VAL A 77 6.14 -2.90 -8.03
N TRP A 78 6.92 -3.97 -8.17
CA TRP A 78 7.38 -4.45 -9.48
C TRP A 78 6.22 -4.93 -10.35
N ASN A 79 5.42 -5.85 -9.84
CA ASN A 79 4.31 -6.45 -10.58
C ASN A 79 3.23 -5.42 -10.90
N SER A 80 2.96 -4.48 -9.99
CA SER A 80 2.02 -3.39 -10.29
C SER A 80 2.51 -2.50 -11.42
N LEU A 81 3.78 -2.10 -11.38
CA LEU A 81 4.37 -1.27 -12.45
C LEU A 81 4.48 -2.03 -13.77
N ASP A 82 4.73 -3.34 -13.74
CA ASP A 82 4.80 -4.19 -14.91
C ASP A 82 3.44 -4.27 -15.61
N VAL A 83 2.37 -4.57 -14.84
CA VAL A 83 0.99 -4.63 -15.33
C VAL A 83 0.52 -3.28 -15.88
N LEU A 84 0.95 -2.17 -15.28
CA LEU A 84 0.55 -0.82 -15.69
C LEU A 84 1.43 -0.20 -16.77
N SER A 85 2.60 -0.79 -17.06
CA SER A 85 3.55 -0.26 -18.04
C SER A 85 2.97 -0.03 -19.44
N PRO A 86 2.05 -0.86 -19.98
CA PRO A 86 1.52 -0.65 -21.33
C PRO A 86 0.50 0.49 -21.43
N LEU A 87 0.05 1.07 -20.31
CA LEU A 87 -1.12 1.96 -20.25
C LEU A 87 -0.78 3.46 -20.13
N GLU A 88 0.49 3.83 -20.18
CA GLU A 88 0.96 5.20 -19.90
C GLU A 88 0.35 5.82 -18.62
N ALA A 89 0.10 5.00 -17.61
CA ALA A 89 -0.62 5.42 -16.41
C ALA A 89 0.19 6.39 -15.53
N GLU A 90 -0.48 7.24 -14.75
CA GLU A 90 0.11 7.82 -13.53
C GLU A 90 -0.26 6.92 -12.35
N VAL A 91 0.73 6.55 -11.52
CA VAL A 91 0.55 5.53 -10.48
C VAL A 91 0.73 6.16 -9.11
N VAL A 92 -0.27 6.04 -8.26
CA VAL A 92 -0.23 6.46 -6.86
C VAL A 92 -0.20 5.22 -5.97
N PHE A 93 0.94 4.91 -5.37
CA PHE A 93 1.00 3.85 -4.36
C PHE A 93 0.39 4.36 -3.06
N VAL A 94 -0.66 3.69 -2.60
CA VAL A 94 -1.32 4.00 -1.33
C VAL A 94 -0.75 3.12 -0.23
N THR A 95 0.00 3.74 0.67
CA THR A 95 0.66 3.07 1.80
C THR A 95 0.36 3.78 3.12
N ASN A 96 0.86 3.27 4.23
CA ASN A 96 0.82 3.96 5.52
C ASN A 96 2.22 4.49 5.90
N ASP A 97 2.26 5.42 6.85
CA ASP A 97 3.50 6.03 7.35
C ASP A 97 4.56 5.02 7.82
N TYR A 98 4.14 3.90 8.41
CA TYR A 98 5.04 2.82 8.84
C TYR A 98 5.74 2.12 7.66
N HIS A 99 5.01 1.76 6.59
CA HIS A 99 5.56 1.08 5.41
C HIS A 99 6.08 2.06 4.34
N GLY A 100 5.75 3.35 4.46
CA GLY A 100 6.07 4.41 3.49
C GLY A 100 7.53 4.46 3.07
N PRO A 101 8.50 4.52 4.00
CA PRO A 101 9.93 4.55 3.66
C PRO A 101 10.38 3.34 2.82
N ARG A 102 9.87 2.14 3.13
CA ARG A 102 10.20 0.92 2.40
C ARG A 102 9.62 0.95 0.98
N VAL A 103 8.36 1.33 0.84
CA VAL A 103 7.70 1.44 -0.47
C VAL A 103 8.42 2.48 -1.34
N LEU A 104 8.75 3.66 -0.79
CA LEU A 104 9.48 4.70 -1.51
C LEU A 104 10.84 4.23 -2.02
N ARG A 105 11.57 3.47 -1.18
CA ARG A 105 12.86 2.89 -1.57
C ARG A 105 12.72 1.95 -2.76
N GLU A 106 11.71 1.09 -2.75
CA GLU A 106 11.47 0.13 -3.84
C GLU A 106 11.03 0.85 -5.13
N ILE A 107 10.14 1.84 -5.03
CA ILE A 107 9.76 2.69 -6.19
C ILE A 107 10.99 3.32 -6.84
N ARG A 108 11.88 3.94 -6.04
CA ARG A 108 13.12 4.54 -6.56
C ARG A 108 14.06 3.54 -7.23
N ARG A 109 14.05 2.27 -6.80
CA ARG A 109 14.83 1.20 -7.43
C ARG A 109 14.24 0.79 -8.78
N CYS A 110 12.91 0.78 -8.92
CA CYS A 110 12.22 0.46 -10.16
C CYS A 110 12.39 1.55 -11.22
N ILE A 111 12.17 2.82 -10.84
CA ILE A 111 12.21 3.95 -11.78
C ILE A 111 13.59 4.12 -12.42
N ARG A 112 14.66 3.80 -11.68
CA ARG A 112 16.03 3.83 -12.23
C ARG A 112 16.30 2.80 -13.34
N LYS A 113 15.42 1.82 -13.53
CA LYS A 113 15.66 0.67 -14.41
C LYS A 113 14.78 0.63 -15.66
N ARG A 114 13.77 1.51 -15.81
CA ARG A 114 12.75 1.42 -16.85
C ARG A 114 12.15 2.79 -17.20
N ASP A 115 11.56 2.91 -18.39
CA ASP A 115 10.57 3.94 -18.74
C ASP A 115 9.27 3.67 -17.97
N THR A 116 9.33 3.85 -16.65
CA THR A 116 8.22 3.58 -15.75
C THR A 116 7.18 4.68 -15.79
N PRO A 117 5.90 4.35 -15.55
CA PRO A 117 4.85 5.34 -15.35
C PRO A 117 5.25 6.34 -14.27
N LYS A 118 4.70 7.56 -14.32
CA LYS A 118 4.95 8.57 -13.29
C LYS A 118 4.40 8.05 -11.95
N VAL A 119 5.28 7.84 -10.98
CA VAL A 119 4.90 7.25 -9.69
C VAL A 119 4.90 8.27 -8.57
N GLU A 120 3.82 8.31 -7.80
CA GLU A 120 3.66 9.05 -6.56
C GLU A 120 3.37 8.12 -5.37
N LEU A 121 3.62 8.61 -4.17
CA LEU A 121 3.35 7.89 -2.93
C LEU A 121 2.34 8.66 -2.09
N PHE A 122 1.18 8.05 -1.85
CA PHE A 122 0.17 8.58 -0.94
C PHE A 122 0.21 7.85 0.39
N THR A 123 0.52 8.58 1.46
CA THR A 123 0.72 8.01 2.80
C THR A 123 -0.46 8.33 3.70
N VAL A 124 -1.16 7.29 4.18
CA VAL A 124 -2.18 7.45 5.21
C VAL A 124 -1.55 7.37 6.60
N LYS A 125 -1.95 8.28 7.51
CA LYS A 125 -1.50 8.25 8.90
C LYS A 125 -1.96 6.97 9.58
N SER A 126 -1.06 6.26 10.26
CA SER A 126 -1.44 5.16 11.13
C SER A 126 -1.79 5.71 12.52
N LYS A 127 -2.90 5.27 13.12
CA LYS A 127 -3.29 5.62 14.51
C LYS A 127 -2.32 5.07 15.58
N GLY A 128 -1.12 4.64 15.20
CA GLY A 128 -0.17 4.00 16.08
C GLY A 128 1.25 3.96 15.54
N PHE A 129 1.65 4.89 14.65
CA PHE A 129 3.02 4.96 14.15
C PHE A 129 4.01 4.97 15.31
N LEU A 130 3.84 5.89 16.27
CA LEU A 130 4.62 5.93 17.52
C LEU A 130 4.53 4.63 18.32
N ARG A 131 3.34 4.04 18.46
CA ARG A 131 3.14 2.75 19.16
C ARG A 131 3.82 1.58 18.45
N LYS A 132 4.01 1.58 17.12
CA LYS A 132 4.67 0.49 16.38
C LYS A 132 6.19 0.70 16.26
N LEU A 133 6.63 1.96 16.21
CA LEU A 133 8.05 2.32 16.13
C LEU A 133 8.80 2.03 17.43
N ILE A 134 8.19 2.33 18.58
CA ILE A 134 8.82 2.12 19.90
C ILE A 134 9.22 0.64 20.12
N PRO A 135 8.36 -0.37 19.86
CA PRO A 135 8.74 -1.77 19.98
C PRO A 135 9.84 -2.23 19.01
N GLU A 136 9.83 -1.75 17.77
CA GLU A 136 10.89 -2.13 16.81
C GLU A 136 12.22 -1.50 17.18
N PHE A 137 12.22 -0.24 17.58
CA PHE A 137 13.41 0.43 18.07
C PHE A 137 13.97 -0.25 19.33
N LEU A 138 13.08 -0.63 20.27
CA LEU A 138 13.46 -1.42 21.45
C LEU A 138 13.99 -2.82 21.09
N LYS A 139 13.44 -3.49 20.09
CA LYS A 139 13.96 -4.79 19.59
C LYS A 139 15.32 -4.63 18.92
N MET A 140 15.57 -3.51 18.25
CA MET A 140 16.83 -3.20 17.59
C MET A 140 17.93 -2.85 18.61
N LEU A 141 17.59 -2.06 19.63
CA LEU A 141 18.51 -1.69 20.71
C LEU A 141 18.79 -2.86 21.67
N PHE A 142 17.83 -3.77 21.85
CA PHE A 142 17.94 -4.92 22.75
C PHE A 142 17.60 -6.25 22.06
N PRO A 143 18.40 -6.71 21.08
CA PRO A 143 18.13 -7.93 20.32
C PRO A 143 18.13 -9.20 21.21
N LYS A 144 18.89 -9.17 22.31
CA LYS A 144 18.95 -10.22 23.35
C LYS A 144 18.32 -9.79 24.68
N GLY A 145 17.46 -8.76 24.68
CA GLY A 145 16.92 -8.14 25.90
C GLY A 145 16.19 -9.14 26.83
N PRO A 146 16.22 -8.88 28.16
CA PRO A 146 15.77 -9.84 29.17
C PRO A 146 14.32 -10.25 28.93
N LYS A 147 14.02 -11.57 29.05
CA LYS A 147 12.69 -12.18 28.80
C LYS A 147 11.52 -11.43 29.47
N ARG A 148 11.77 -10.67 30.55
CA ARG A 148 10.79 -9.85 31.27
C ARG A 148 10.31 -8.63 30.47
N LEU A 149 11.15 -7.98 29.67
CA LEU A 149 10.77 -6.78 28.89
C LEU A 149 9.81 -7.14 27.75
N LYS A 150 10.03 -8.29 27.09
CA LYS A 150 9.11 -8.85 26.08
C LYS A 150 7.71 -9.14 26.66
N ARG A 151 7.62 -9.63 27.90
CA ARG A 151 6.34 -9.88 28.59
C ARG A 151 5.59 -8.60 28.93
N TYR A 152 6.30 -7.54 29.33
CA TYR A 152 5.69 -6.24 29.60
C TYR A 152 5.15 -5.56 28.34
N LEU A 153 5.89 -5.63 27.23
CA LEU A 153 5.41 -5.11 25.95
C LEU A 153 4.17 -5.86 25.44
N ASN A 154 4.06 -7.17 25.66
CA ASN A 154 2.82 -7.91 25.33
C ASN A 154 1.62 -7.53 26.21
N LYS A 155 1.83 -7.11 27.47
CA LYS A 155 0.75 -6.69 28.38
C LYS A 155 0.14 -5.33 28.06
N LEU A 156 0.88 -4.45 27.37
CA LEU A 156 0.39 -3.13 26.94
C LEU A 156 -0.53 -3.19 25.70
N TYR A 157 -0.76 -4.38 25.14
CA TYR A 157 -1.49 -4.62 23.90
C TYR A 157 -2.68 -5.60 24.05
N LEU A 158 -3.16 -5.84 25.27
CA LEU A 158 -4.50 -6.37 25.54
C LEU A 158 -5.44 -5.20 25.88
#